data_AF-A0A972QWQ8-F1
#
_entry.id   AF-A0A972QWQ8-F1
#
_cell.length_a   1.000
_cell.length_b   1.000
_cell.length_c   1.000
_cell.angle_alpha   90.00
_cell.angle_beta   90.00
_cell.angle_gamma   90.00
#
_symmetry.space_group_name_H-M   'P 1'
#
loop_
_entity.id
_entity.type
_entity.pdbx_description
1 polymer ?
#
loop_
_entity_poly.entity_id
_entity_poly.type
_entity_poly.pdbx_seq_one_letter_code
_entity_poly.pdbx_strand_id
1 'polypeptide(L)' 'MDKQTTPCPVCGKPLSFRLAQGRKSGKPFIQLVCPQDGRHFRGFIGDKPYIDKVFNHLENHQEQLGGDVR' A
#
# COMPACT_ATOMS: atom_id res chain seq x y z
N MET A 1 2.55 -21.57 8.51
CA MET A 1 2.20 -20.13 8.53
C MET A 1 1.22 -19.90 7.39
N ASP A 2 -0.07 -19.89 7.70
CA ASP A 2 -1.11 -19.71 6.70
C ASP A 2 -1.07 -18.30 6.16
N LYS A 3 -0.86 -18.18 4.84
CA LYS A 3 -0.78 -16.91 4.15
C LYS A 3 -2.19 -16.32 4.13
N GLN A 4 -2.53 -15.50 5.12
CA GLN A 4 -3.81 -14.80 5.19
C GLN A 4 -3.98 -13.98 3.91
N THR A 5 -4.97 -14.36 3.11
CA THR A 5 -5.31 -13.70 1.85
C THR A 5 -6.62 -12.95 2.03
N THR A 6 -6.66 -11.68 1.59
CA THR A 6 -7.89 -10.87 1.64
C THR A 6 -8.74 -11.17 0.41
N PRO A 7 -9.96 -11.74 0.55
CA PRO A 7 -10.82 -12.03 -0.58
C PRO A 7 -11.44 -10.76 -1.17
N CYS A 8 -11.67 -10.75 -2.49
CA CYS A 8 -12.41 -9.69 -3.16
C CYS A 8 -13.89 -9.74 -2.72
N PRO A 9 -14.49 -8.63 -2.25
CA PRO A 9 -15.88 -8.62 -1.81
C PRO A 9 -16.90 -8.82 -2.94
N VAL A 10 -16.46 -8.75 -4.21
CA VAL A 10 -17.34 -8.92 -5.38
C VAL A 10 -17.25 -10.32 -5.98
N CYS A 11 -16.03 -10.85 -6.17
CA CYS A 11 -15.82 -12.12 -6.87
C CYS A 11 -15.18 -13.22 -6.02
N GLY A 12 -14.88 -12.95 -4.74
CA GLY A 12 -14.28 -13.91 -3.81
C GLY A 12 -12.81 -14.25 -4.05
N LYS A 13 -12.23 -13.92 -5.22
CA LYS A 13 -10.83 -14.21 -5.54
C LYS A 13 -9.87 -13.42 -4.62
N PRO A 14 -8.69 -13.98 -4.27
CA PRO A 14 -7.68 -13.27 -3.48
C PRO A 14 -7.25 -11.96 -4.14
N LEU A 15 -7.24 -10.88 -3.37
CA LEU A 15 -6.75 -9.57 -3.82
C LEU A 15 -5.22 -9.57 -3.90
N SER A 16 -4.69 -8.83 -4.87
CA SER A 16 -3.25 -8.54 -4.98
C SER A 16 -2.91 -7.21 -4.31
N PHE A 17 -1.76 -7.14 -3.64
CA PHE A 17 -1.27 -5.94 -2.96
C PHE A 17 -0.22 -5.25 -3.81
N ARG A 18 -0.31 -3.92 -3.95
CA ARG A 18 0.70 -3.08 -4.60
C ARG A 18 0.88 -1.77 -3.85
N LEU A 19 2.09 -1.24 -3.84
CA LEU A 19 2.35 0.13 -3.41
C LEU A 19 1.99 1.09 -4.54
N ALA A 20 1.30 2.17 -4.21
CA ALA A 20 0.91 3.20 -5.15
C ALA A 20 1.06 4.59 -4.53
N GLN A 21 0.97 5.63 -5.35
CA GLN A 21 1.13 7.02 -4.91
C GLN A 21 -0.11 7.84 -5.28
N GLY A 22 -0.61 8.63 -4.34
CA GLY A 22 -1.77 9.48 -4.56
C GLY A 22 -1.44 10.60 -5.53
N ARG A 23 -2.09 10.63 -6.71
CA ARG A 23 -1.80 11.61 -7.77
C ARG A 23 -1.83 13.08 -7.31
N LYS A 24 -2.73 13.44 -6.40
CA LYS A 24 -2.88 14.82 -5.89
C LYS A 24 -1.99 15.13 -4.68
N SER A 25 -1.78 14.16 -3.79
CA SER A 25 -1.09 14.38 -2.52
C SER A 25 0.38 13.96 -2.55
N GLY A 26 0.79 13.18 -3.55
CA GLY A 26 2.11 12.54 -3.60
C GLY A 26 2.32 11.47 -2.51
N LYS A 27 1.33 11.18 -1.66
CA LYS A 27 1.52 10.27 -0.52
C LYS A 27 1.44 8.80 -0.95
N PRO A 28 2.36 7.93 -0.49
CA PRO A 28 2.29 6.50 -0.74
C PRO A 28 1.09 5.87 -0.01
N PHE A 29 0.50 4.83 -0.59
CA PHE A 29 -0.55 4.04 0.01
C PHE A 29 -0.54 2.60 -0.51
N ILE A 30 -1.17 1.68 0.23
CA ILE A 30 -1.35 0.29 -0.19
C ILE A 30 -2.64 0.17 -0.99
N GLN A 31 -2.52 -0.36 -2.20
CA GLN A 31 -3.62 -0.59 -3.13
C GLN A 31 -3.91 -2.09 -3.23
N LEU A 32 -5.16 -2.45 -2.99
CA LEU A 32 -5.68 -3.81 -3.18
C LEU A 32 -6.33 -3.88 -4.57
N VAL A 33 -5.93 -4.84 -5.40
CA VAL A 33 -6.41 -4.96 -6.79
C VAL A 33 -7.01 -6.33 -7.04
N CYS A 34 -8.25 -6.35 -7.57
CA CYS A 34 -8.89 -7.57 -8.02
C CYS A 34 -8.26 -8.06 -9.33
N PRO A 35 -7.80 -9.31 -9.41
CA PRO A 35 -7.19 -9.84 -10.63
C PRO A 35 -8.20 -10.14 -11.75
N GLN A 36 -9.50 -10.19 -11.44
CA GLN A 36 -10.54 -10.55 -12.41
C GLN A 36 -10.90 -9.38 -13.32
N ASP A 37 -10.98 -8.18 -12.76
CA ASP A 37 -11.56 -7.01 -13.43
C ASP A 37 -10.80 -5.71 -13.17
N GLY A 38 -9.71 -5.76 -12.41
CA GLY A 38 -8.87 -4.60 -12.11
C GLY A 38 -9.49 -3.62 -11.13
N ARG A 39 -10.60 -3.94 -10.44
CA ARG A 39 -11.15 -3.04 -9.42
C ARG A 39 -10.18 -2.83 -8.26
N HIS A 40 -10.11 -1.58 -7.79
CA HIS A 40 -9.22 -1.16 -6.72
C HIS A 40 -10.00 -0.94 -5.43
N PHE A 41 -9.52 -1.52 -4.34
CA PHE A 41 -10.05 -1.33 -3.01
C PHE A 41 -9.04 -0.59 -2.15
N ARG A 42 -9.54 0.28 -1.28
CA ARG A 42 -8.75 0.91 -0.23
C ARG A 42 -9.10 0.22 1.07
N GLY A 43 -8.14 -0.50 1.63
CA GLY A 43 -8.25 -1.02 2.99
C GLY A 43 -7.81 0.07 3.95
N PHE A 44 -8.63 0.36 4.95
CA PHE A 44 -8.12 1.07 6.12
C PHE A 44 -7.31 0.05 6.92
N ILE A 45 -6.00 0.27 7.00
CA ILE A 45 -5.14 -0.57 7.85
C ILE A 45 -5.46 -0.15 9.28
N GLY A 46 -6.29 -0.93 9.98
CA GLY A 46 -6.55 -0.73 11.41
C GLY A 46 -5.34 -1.07 12.30
N ASP A 47 -4.24 -1.54 11.70
CA ASP A 47 -2.99 -1.89 12.37
C ASP A 47 -2.05 -0.67 12.41
N LYS A 48 -2.22 0.13 13.46
CA LYS A 48 -1.37 1.29 13.75
C LYS A 48 0.13 0.91 13.82
N PRO A 49 0.55 -0.17 14.49
CA PRO A 49 1.95 -0.61 14.47
C PRO A 49 2.54 -0.85 13.07
N TYR A 50 1.78 -1.46 12.16
CA TYR A 50 2.22 -1.65 10.78
C TYR A 50 2.38 -0.32 10.04
N ILE A 51 1.41 0.59 10.20
CA ILE A 51 1.47 1.94 9.62
C ILE A 51 2.72 2.67 10.13
N ASP A 52 2.98 2.63 11.43
CA ASP A 52 4.13 3.31 12.05
C ASP A 52 5.46 2.75 11.51
N LYS A 53 5.56 1.42 11.28
CA LYS A 53 6.75 0.81 10.65
C LYS A 53 6.95 1.24 9.20
N VAL A 54 5.87 1.34 8.41
CA VAL A 54 5.95 1.79 7.02
C VAL A 54 6.39 3.25 6.96
N PHE A 55 5.86 4.12 7.84
CA PHE A 55 6.31 5.51 7.91
C PHE A 55 7.78 5.62 8.26
N ASN A 56 8.23 4.92 9.32
CA ASN A 56 9.64 4.92 9.71
C ASN A 56 10.55 4.45 8.58
N HIS A 57 10.16 3.40 7.84
CA HIS A 57 10.94 2.91 6.71
C HIS A 57 11.01 3.93 5.57
N LEU A 58 9.92 4.63 5.27
CA LEU A 58 9.87 5.61 4.19
C LEU A 58 10.62 6.91 4.53
N GLU A 59 10.56 7.39 5.77
CA GLU A 59 11.31 8.55 6.25
C GLU A 59 12.82 8.28 6.17
N ASN A 60 13.27 7.11 6.62
CA ASN A 60 14.67 6.70 6.53
C ASN A 60 15.17 6.58 5.08
N HIS A 61 14.28 6.33 4.11
CA HIS A 61 14.63 6.32 2.68
C HIS A 61 14.54 7.70 2.02
N GLN A 62 13.83 8.67 2.59
CA GLN A 62 13.87 10.06 2.09
C GLN A 62 15.20 10.74 2.41
N GLU A 63 15.87 10.40 3.52
CA GLU A 63 17.22 10.91 3.84
C GLU A 63 18.30 10.42 2.86
N GLN A 64 18.09 9.31 2.16
CA GLN A 64 19.02 8.80 1.14
C GLN A 64 18.74 9.29 -0.29
N LEU A 65 17.61 9.96 -0.54
CA LEU A 65 17.24 10.51 -1.86
C LEU A 65 17.29 12.05 -1.92
N GLY A 66 17.71 12.71 -0.83
CA GLY A 66 17.93 14.16 -0.74
C GLY A 66 19.26 14.64 -1.32
N GLY A 67 19.73 14.04 -2.42
CA GLY A 67 20.86 14.56 -3.21
C GLY A 67 20.38 15.60 -4.22
N ASP A 68 20.75 16.86 -3.96
CA ASP A 68 20.81 18.02 -4.86
C ASP A 68 19.61 18.36 -5.75
N VAL A 69 18.88 19.41 -5.34
CA VAL A 69 18.46 20.49 -6.24
C VAL A 69 18.76 21.84 -5.58
N ARG A 70 20.05 22.22 -5.58
CA ARG A 70 20.59 23.53 -5.99
C ARG A 70 22.00 23.76 -5.46
#